data_AF-A0A353N3W5-F1
#
_entry.id   AF-A0A353N3W5-F1
#
_cell.length_a   1.000
_cell.length_b   1.000
_cell.length_c   1.000
_cell.angle_alpha   90.00
_cell.angle_beta   90.00
_cell.angle_gamma   90.00
#
_symmetry.space_group_name_H-M   'P 1'
#
loop_
_entity.id
_entity.type
_entity.pdbx_description
1 polymer ?
#
loop_
_entity_poly.entity_id
_entity_poly.type
_entity_poly.pdbx_seq_one_letter_code
_entity_poly.pdbx_strand_id
1 'polypeptide(L)'
;LIYGSQVCKQPDVVLALFLLSQKFTARQKKRNYDYYEKITTHDSSLSPSIFSIVASEIGYTEKAYDYFLSTVRLDLDDYNGNTKDGIHTACMGGSWLCVVYGFAGMRVYDDILSFSPYLPAQWEEYSFKITYRGRLIRVTVNKAGASYQLLEGDALTIYHHKKKMRLP
;
A
#
# COMPACT_ATOMS: atom_id res chain seq x y z
N LEU A 1 14.32 2.96 -29.52
CA LEU A 1 13.95 1.54 -29.26
C LEU A 1 13.81 1.35 -27.76
N ILE A 2 12.59 1.22 -27.23
CA ILE A 2 12.35 1.06 -25.79
C ILE A 2 12.77 -0.35 -25.31
N TYR A 3 12.55 -1.39 -26.13
CA TYR A 3 12.85 -2.79 -25.77
C TYR A 3 14.35 -3.12 -25.61
N GLY A 4 15.25 -2.28 -26.13
CA GLY A 4 16.70 -2.42 -25.95
C GLY A 4 17.25 -1.60 -24.79
N SER A 5 16.39 -0.92 -24.03
CA SER A 5 16.75 -0.02 -22.93
C SER A 5 16.23 -0.54 -21.60
N GLN A 6 16.86 -0.13 -20.50
CA GLN A 6 16.36 -0.42 -19.15
C GLN A 6 15.26 0.59 -18.80
N VAL A 7 14.06 0.34 -19.32
CA VAL A 7 12.87 1.15 -19.08
C VAL A 7 11.70 0.23 -18.73
N CYS A 8 11.11 0.46 -17.56
CA CYS A 8 9.92 -0.23 -17.10
C CYS A 8 8.70 0.69 -17.25
N LYS A 9 7.64 0.22 -17.90
CA LYS A 9 6.37 0.95 -17.97
C LYS A 9 5.74 1.10 -16.59
N GLN A 10 5.80 0.02 -15.81
CA GLN A 10 5.04 -0.17 -14.58
C GLN A 10 5.79 -1.15 -13.65
N PRO A 11 5.33 -1.37 -12.41
CA PRO A 11 6.00 -2.21 -11.43
C PRO A 11 5.99 -3.66 -11.93
N ASP A 12 7.18 -4.24 -12.03
CA ASP A 12 7.40 -5.66 -12.33
C ASP A 12 8.00 -6.33 -11.09
N VAL A 13 9.32 -6.19 -10.88
CA VAL A 13 9.97 -6.66 -9.65
C VAL A 13 9.38 -6.02 -8.41
N VAL A 14 9.05 -4.72 -8.44
CA VAL A 14 8.44 -4.02 -7.31
C VAL A 14 7.06 -4.59 -6.96
N LEU A 15 6.29 -5.07 -7.97
CA LEU A 15 5.04 -5.79 -7.70
C LEU A 15 5.29 -7.11 -6.98
N ALA A 16 6.33 -7.85 -7.36
CA ALA A 16 6.71 -9.09 -6.67
C ALA A 16 7.14 -8.83 -5.21
N LEU A 17 7.83 -7.71 -4.93
CA LEU A 17 8.17 -7.32 -3.55
C LEU A 17 6.93 -7.12 -2.67
N PHE A 18 5.83 -6.65 -3.26
CA PHE A 18 4.55 -6.49 -2.57
C PHE A 18 3.83 -7.84 -2.41
N LEU A 19 3.57 -8.55 -3.52
CA LEU A 19 2.75 -9.77 -3.52
C LEU A 19 3.39 -10.90 -2.73
N LEU A 20 4.72 -10.99 -2.75
CA LEU A 20 5.50 -12.02 -2.05
C LEU A 20 6.32 -11.40 -0.93
N SER A 21 5.75 -10.41 -0.23
CA SER A 21 6.43 -9.59 0.77
C SER A 21 7.25 -10.41 1.80
N GLN A 22 6.75 -11.56 2.28
CA GLN A 22 7.47 -12.43 3.22
C GLN A 22 8.73 -13.13 2.65
N LYS A 23 8.90 -13.16 1.32
CA LYS A 23 10.04 -13.80 0.64
C LYS A 23 11.28 -12.91 0.55
N PHE A 24 11.16 -11.63 0.91
CA PHE A 24 12.23 -10.66 0.79
C PHE A 24 12.52 -9.97 2.11
N THR A 25 13.80 -9.82 2.42
CA THR A 25 14.27 -8.96 3.51
C THR A 25 14.04 -7.49 3.19
N ALA A 26 13.95 -6.64 4.23
CA ALA A 26 13.85 -5.19 4.06
C ALA A 26 15.01 -4.63 3.21
N ARG A 27 16.24 -5.15 3.40
CA ARG A 27 17.41 -4.75 2.60
C ARG A 27 17.24 -5.09 1.12
N GLN A 28 16.74 -6.29 0.79
CA GLN A 28 16.45 -6.67 -0.59
C GLN A 28 15.36 -5.79 -1.20
N LYS A 29 14.29 -5.49 -0.46
CA LYS A 29 13.22 -4.60 -0.95
C LYS A 29 13.75 -3.22 -1.25
N LYS A 30 14.48 -2.61 -0.32
CA LYS A 30 15.09 -1.28 -0.48
C LYS A 30 15.99 -1.21 -1.71
N ARG A 31 16.92 -2.17 -1.85
CA ARG A 31 17.85 -2.22 -3.00
C ARG A 31 17.13 -2.35 -4.34
N ASN A 32 16.11 -3.22 -4.42
CA ASN A 32 15.35 -3.38 -5.66
C ASN A 32 14.49 -2.15 -5.94
N TYR A 33 13.82 -1.59 -4.93
CA TYR A 33 13.04 -0.36 -5.05
C TYR A 33 13.91 0.79 -5.60
N ASP A 34 15.05 1.07 -4.95
CA ASP A 34 15.96 2.17 -5.33
C ASP A 34 16.50 2.02 -6.77
N TYR A 35 16.57 0.80 -7.30
CA TYR A 35 16.97 0.53 -8.68
C TYR A 35 15.79 0.70 -9.66
N TYR A 36 14.69 -0.03 -9.43
CA TYR A 36 13.57 -0.08 -10.37
C TYR A 36 12.77 1.22 -10.43
N GLU A 37 12.71 1.99 -9.35
CA GLU A 37 12.07 3.31 -9.36
C GLU A 37 12.68 4.23 -10.42
N LYS A 38 14.02 4.29 -10.50
CA LYS A 38 14.74 5.19 -11.42
C LYS A 38 14.49 4.90 -12.89
N ILE A 39 14.10 3.66 -13.20
CA ILE A 39 13.88 3.20 -14.57
C ILE A 39 12.40 2.98 -14.87
N THR A 40 11.50 3.26 -13.93
CA THR A 40 10.05 3.13 -14.14
C THR A 40 9.45 4.46 -14.57
N THR A 41 8.80 4.50 -15.72
CA THR A 41 8.19 5.73 -16.27
C THR A 41 6.83 6.04 -15.65
N HIS A 42 6.18 5.04 -15.06
CA HIS A 42 4.84 5.14 -14.50
C HIS A 42 3.74 5.44 -15.53
N ASP A 43 3.93 5.09 -16.81
CA ASP A 43 2.92 5.24 -17.89
C ASP A 43 1.69 4.32 -17.74
N SER A 44 1.53 3.69 -16.59
CA SER A 44 0.39 2.84 -16.24
C SER A 44 -0.19 3.34 -14.94
N SER A 45 -1.50 3.56 -14.92
CA SER A 45 -2.23 4.07 -13.76
C SER A 45 -2.16 3.14 -12.53
N LEU A 46 -1.78 1.87 -12.71
CA LEU A 46 -1.51 0.93 -11.62
C LEU A 46 -0.17 1.22 -10.91
N SER A 47 0.76 1.89 -11.58
CA SER A 47 2.15 1.98 -11.16
C SER A 47 2.34 2.71 -9.83
N PRO A 48 1.84 3.94 -9.65
CA PRO A 48 2.10 4.72 -8.43
C PRO A 48 1.67 4.00 -7.16
N SER A 49 0.51 3.31 -7.19
CA SER A 49 -0.03 2.64 -6.00
C SER A 49 0.88 1.56 -5.43
N ILE A 50 1.51 0.76 -6.29
CA ILE A 50 2.43 -0.30 -5.86
C ILE A 50 3.73 0.28 -5.31
N PHE A 51 4.25 1.34 -5.93
CA PHE A 51 5.40 2.06 -5.41
C PHE A 51 5.10 2.70 -4.05
N SER A 52 3.91 3.29 -3.87
CA SER A 52 3.44 3.80 -2.57
C SER A 52 3.48 2.72 -1.49
N ILE A 53 2.90 1.54 -1.77
CA ILE A 53 2.83 0.42 -0.83
C ILE A 53 4.23 -0.07 -0.42
N VAL A 54 5.13 -0.26 -1.38
CA VAL A 54 6.48 -0.76 -1.08
C VAL A 54 7.33 0.31 -0.39
N ALA A 55 7.18 1.59 -0.77
CA ALA A 55 7.82 2.72 -0.09
C ALA A 55 7.40 2.81 1.38
N SER A 56 6.10 2.67 1.65
CA SER A 56 5.56 2.57 3.03
C SER A 56 6.24 1.45 3.81
N GLU A 57 6.36 0.27 3.21
CA GLU A 57 6.91 -0.91 3.86
C GLU A 57 8.41 -0.79 4.18
N ILE A 58 9.19 -0.11 3.32
CA ILE A 58 10.64 0.09 3.52
C ILE A 58 10.99 1.36 4.30
N GLY A 59 9.99 2.11 4.79
CA GLY A 59 10.16 3.30 5.62
C GLY A 59 10.38 4.60 4.86
N TYR A 60 10.12 4.64 3.55
CA TYR A 60 10.17 5.86 2.73
C TYR A 60 8.81 6.56 2.75
N THR A 61 8.40 7.04 3.92
CA THR A 61 7.03 7.51 4.18
C THR A 61 6.63 8.74 3.36
N GLU A 62 7.54 9.69 3.13
CA GLU A 62 7.30 10.87 2.29
C GLU A 62 7.03 10.46 0.84
N LYS A 63 7.94 9.67 0.26
CA LYS A 63 7.81 9.13 -1.10
C LYS A 63 6.55 8.27 -1.27
N ALA A 64 6.21 7.48 -0.24
CA ALA A 64 4.97 6.72 -0.24
C ALA A 64 3.73 7.63 -0.34
N TYR A 65 3.77 8.78 0.34
CA TYR A 65 2.70 9.77 0.28
C TYR A 65 2.62 10.47 -1.09
N ASP A 66 3.76 10.80 -1.70
CA ASP A 66 3.78 11.40 -3.04
C ASP A 66 3.20 10.46 -4.10
N TYR A 67 3.55 9.18 -4.05
CA TYR A 67 2.96 8.16 -4.93
C TYR A 67 1.48 7.89 -4.61
N PHE A 68 1.07 8.02 -3.36
CA PHE A 68 -0.33 7.98 -2.99
C PHE A 68 -1.11 9.14 -3.63
N LEU A 69 -0.60 10.38 -3.56
CA LEU A 69 -1.21 11.54 -4.21
C LEU A 69 -1.30 11.34 -5.73
N SER A 70 -0.25 10.83 -6.35
CA SER A 70 -0.22 10.48 -7.78
C SER A 70 -1.27 9.42 -8.15
N THR A 71 -1.65 8.55 -7.20
CA THR A 71 -2.70 7.54 -7.37
C THR A 71 -4.09 8.16 -7.22
N VAL A 72 -4.35 8.80 -6.08
CA VAL A 72 -5.70 9.30 -5.75
C VAL A 72 -6.15 10.48 -6.59
N ARG A 73 -5.21 11.21 -7.19
CA ARG A 73 -5.48 12.39 -8.00
C ARG A 73 -5.33 12.16 -9.50
N LEU A 74 -5.01 10.93 -9.94
CA LEU A 74 -4.70 10.63 -11.34
C LEU A 74 -5.77 11.14 -12.30
N ASP A 75 -7.01 10.71 -12.11
CA ASP A 75 -8.13 11.12 -12.95
C ASP A 75 -8.56 12.58 -12.68
N LEU A 76 -8.49 13.01 -11.41
CA LEU A 76 -8.94 14.35 -10.99
C LEU A 76 -8.08 15.48 -11.58
N ASP A 77 -6.78 15.26 -11.68
CA ASP A 77 -5.81 16.23 -12.21
C ASP A 77 -5.39 15.92 -13.66
N ASP A 78 -5.98 14.89 -14.28
CA ASP A 78 -5.63 14.40 -15.62
C ASP A 78 -4.12 14.19 -15.80
N TYR A 79 -3.46 13.56 -14.82
CA TYR A 79 -2.00 13.38 -14.78
C TYR A 79 -1.42 12.74 -16.04
N ASN A 80 -2.18 11.83 -16.66
CA ASN A 80 -1.78 11.10 -17.86
C ASN A 80 -2.29 11.75 -19.16
N GLY A 81 -3.07 12.85 -19.08
CA GLY A 81 -3.63 13.56 -20.24
C GLY A 81 -4.67 12.77 -21.03
N ASN A 82 -5.23 11.70 -20.43
CA ASN A 82 -6.08 10.73 -21.09
C ASN A 82 -7.34 10.38 -20.27
N THR A 83 -7.68 11.12 -19.21
CA THR A 83 -8.94 10.93 -18.45
C THR A 83 -10.17 11.08 -19.34
N LYS A 84 -10.08 11.90 -20.40
CA LYS A 84 -11.13 12.04 -21.42
C LYS A 84 -11.49 10.71 -22.11
N ASP A 85 -10.57 9.75 -22.15
CA ASP A 85 -10.76 8.45 -22.79
C ASP A 85 -11.43 7.44 -21.83
N GLY A 86 -11.58 7.80 -20.55
CA GLY A 86 -12.24 7.03 -19.51
C GLY A 86 -11.51 7.12 -18.17
N ILE A 87 -12.22 6.72 -17.10
CA ILE A 87 -11.64 6.65 -15.75
C ILE A 87 -10.73 5.44 -15.59
N HIS A 88 -9.69 5.58 -14.76
CA HIS A 88 -8.74 4.50 -14.50
C HIS A 88 -9.19 3.64 -13.31
N THR A 89 -10.14 2.73 -13.54
CA THR A 89 -10.77 1.89 -12.50
C THR A 89 -9.78 1.11 -11.63
N ALA A 90 -8.71 0.56 -12.21
CA ALA A 90 -7.65 -0.11 -11.45
C ALA A 90 -6.91 0.84 -10.50
N CYS A 91 -6.72 2.10 -10.90
CA CYS A 91 -6.11 3.15 -10.08
C CYS A 91 -7.01 3.56 -8.91
N MET A 92 -8.33 3.62 -9.15
CA MET A 92 -9.31 3.84 -8.08
C MET A 92 -9.23 2.74 -7.00
N GLY A 93 -9.06 1.47 -7.41
CA GLY A 93 -8.74 0.39 -6.47
C GLY A 93 -7.40 0.60 -5.76
N GLY A 94 -6.38 1.03 -6.50
CA GLY A 94 -5.06 1.40 -5.97
C GLY A 94 -5.10 2.42 -4.84
N SER A 95 -6.03 3.40 -4.91
CA SER A 95 -6.25 4.39 -3.85
C SER A 95 -6.51 3.74 -2.49
N TRP A 96 -7.37 2.72 -2.46
CA TRP A 96 -7.67 1.97 -1.24
C TRP A 96 -6.48 1.09 -0.81
N LEU A 97 -5.79 0.47 -1.77
CA LEU A 97 -4.62 -0.37 -1.49
C LEU A 97 -3.49 0.42 -0.84
N CYS A 98 -3.23 1.67 -1.25
CA CYS A 98 -2.22 2.53 -0.61
C CYS A 98 -2.50 2.74 0.87
N VAL A 99 -3.75 2.95 1.26
CA VAL A 99 -4.11 3.14 2.68
C VAL A 99 -3.99 1.83 3.45
N VAL A 100 -4.56 0.75 2.91
CA VAL A 100 -4.69 -0.51 3.67
C VAL A 100 -3.41 -1.34 3.63
N TYR A 101 -2.83 -1.56 2.46
CA TYR A 101 -1.58 -2.32 2.31
C TYR A 101 -0.33 -1.45 2.48
N GLY A 102 -0.40 -0.15 2.21
CA GLY A 102 0.70 0.79 2.43
C GLY A 102 0.71 1.32 3.86
N PHE A 103 -0.10 2.34 4.14
CA PHE A 103 -0.04 3.09 5.40
C PHE A 103 -0.37 2.25 6.63
N ALA A 104 -1.39 1.39 6.56
CA ALA A 104 -1.74 0.47 7.64
C ALA A 104 -0.83 -0.79 7.67
N GLY A 105 -0.05 -1.02 6.61
CA GLY A 105 0.84 -2.16 6.49
C GLY A 105 0.12 -3.51 6.59
N MET A 106 -1.15 -3.59 6.15
CA MET A 106 -1.94 -4.83 6.27
C MET A 106 -1.32 -5.95 5.46
N ARG A 107 -1.11 -7.11 6.06
CA ARG A 107 -0.68 -8.35 5.40
C ARG A 107 -1.36 -9.55 6.06
N VAL A 108 -1.46 -10.65 5.32
CA VAL A 108 -1.86 -11.95 5.88
C VAL A 108 -0.67 -12.88 5.74
N TYR A 109 -0.14 -13.34 6.87
CA TYR A 109 0.99 -14.25 6.93
C TYR A 109 0.59 -15.49 7.72
N ASP A 110 0.76 -16.66 7.12
CA ASP A 110 0.38 -17.95 7.71
C ASP A 110 -1.04 -17.92 8.30
N ASP A 111 -2.00 -17.37 7.53
CA ASP A 111 -3.40 -17.19 7.90
C ASP A 111 -3.68 -16.23 9.08
N ILE A 112 -2.69 -15.45 9.50
CA ILE A 112 -2.84 -14.46 10.56
C ILE A 112 -2.75 -13.05 9.97
N LEU A 113 -3.77 -12.25 10.28
CA LEU A 113 -3.85 -10.85 9.89
C LEU A 113 -2.84 -10.02 10.70
N SER A 114 -2.01 -9.24 10.00
CA SER A 114 -0.96 -8.40 10.58
C SER A 114 -1.06 -6.98 10.04
N PHE A 115 -0.69 -6.02 10.88
CA PHE A 115 -0.62 -4.60 10.58
C PHE A 115 0.71 -4.01 11.08
N SER A 116 1.26 -3.09 10.30
CA SER A 116 2.41 -2.26 10.67
C SER A 116 2.11 -0.79 10.35
N PRO A 117 1.12 -0.19 11.05
CA PRO A 117 0.59 1.10 10.66
C PRO A 117 1.53 2.24 11.01
N TYR A 118 1.51 3.28 10.17
CA TYR A 118 2.01 4.61 10.48
C TYR A 118 1.00 5.68 10.02
N LEU A 119 1.13 6.89 10.56
CA LEU A 119 0.35 8.05 10.15
C LEU A 119 1.16 8.90 9.18
N PRO A 120 0.69 9.15 7.95
CA PRO A 120 1.30 10.16 7.08
C PRO A 120 1.36 11.52 7.77
N ALA A 121 2.46 12.27 7.59
CA ALA A 121 2.70 13.52 8.31
C ALA A 121 1.60 14.57 8.07
N GLN A 122 0.97 14.51 6.91
CA GLN A 122 -0.08 15.42 6.43
C GLN A 122 -1.45 15.15 7.04
N TRP A 123 -1.64 14.03 7.77
CA TRP A 123 -2.93 13.60 8.29
C TRP A 123 -2.98 13.66 9.82
N GLU A 124 -4.18 13.86 10.34
CA GLU A 124 -4.46 13.76 11.78
C GLU A 124 -4.91 12.35 12.18
N GLU A 125 -5.74 11.73 11.34
CA GLU A 125 -6.26 10.39 11.53
C GLU A 125 -6.68 9.79 10.18
N TYR A 126 -6.63 8.46 10.08
CA TYR A 126 -7.41 7.72 9.09
C TYR A 126 -8.06 6.50 9.72
N SER A 127 -9.22 6.10 9.20
CA SER A 127 -9.88 4.86 9.57
C SER A 127 -10.48 4.14 8.38
N PHE A 128 -10.54 2.82 8.47
CA PHE A 128 -11.20 1.98 7.47
C PHE A 128 -11.73 0.71 8.12
N LYS A 129 -12.55 -0.03 7.37
CA LYS A 129 -13.04 -1.34 7.78
C LYS A 129 -12.59 -2.41 6.79
N ILE A 130 -12.35 -3.60 7.29
CA ILE A 130 -12.12 -4.80 6.48
C ILE A 130 -12.95 -5.97 7.03
N THR A 131 -13.29 -6.90 6.15
CA THR A 131 -13.86 -8.19 6.54
C THR A 131 -12.80 -9.27 6.35
N TYR A 132 -12.42 -9.94 7.42
CA TYR A 132 -11.45 -11.04 7.38
C TYR A 132 -12.08 -12.31 7.95
N ARG A 133 -12.26 -13.34 7.12
CA ARG A 133 -12.86 -14.63 7.52
C ARG A 133 -14.19 -14.45 8.29
N GLY A 134 -15.09 -13.64 7.76
CA GLY A 134 -16.40 -13.36 8.35
C GLY A 134 -16.40 -12.40 9.55
N ARG A 135 -15.27 -11.75 9.86
CA ARG A 135 -15.14 -10.81 10.98
C ARG A 135 -14.94 -9.39 10.47
N LEU A 136 -15.80 -8.47 10.88
CA LEU A 136 -15.71 -7.06 10.50
C LEU A 136 -14.83 -6.32 11.50
N ILE A 137 -13.74 -5.72 11.03
CA ILE A 137 -12.76 -5.04 11.87
C ILE A 137 -12.66 -3.59 11.42
N ARG A 138 -12.74 -2.65 12.37
CA ARG A 138 -12.36 -1.26 12.15
C ARG A 138 -10.91 -1.05 12.60
N VAL A 139 -10.14 -0.41 11.75
CA VAL A 139 -8.78 0.05 12.04
C VAL A 139 -8.80 1.57 12.06
N THR A 140 -8.26 2.17 13.12
CA THR A 140 -8.08 3.62 13.24
C THR A 140 -6.62 3.91 13.57
N VAL A 141 -6.02 4.89 12.90
CA VAL A 141 -4.64 5.30 13.11
C VAL A 141 -4.59 6.82 13.23
N ASN A 142 -4.06 7.32 14.33
CA ASN A 142 -3.92 8.75 14.61
C ASN A 142 -2.61 9.03 15.35
N LYS A 143 -2.44 10.26 15.85
CA LYS A 143 -1.22 10.69 16.55
C LYS A 143 -0.90 9.86 17.81
N ALA A 144 -1.90 9.22 18.43
CA ALA A 144 -1.70 8.36 19.61
C ALA A 144 -1.29 6.92 19.25
N GLY A 145 -1.43 6.52 17.99
CA GLY A 145 -1.11 5.18 17.50
C GLY A 145 -2.28 4.54 16.75
N ALA A 146 -2.25 3.21 16.68
CA ALA A 146 -3.27 2.42 15.99
C ALA A 146 -4.17 1.67 16.98
N SER A 147 -5.47 1.67 16.71
CA SER A 147 -6.48 0.90 17.43
C SER A 147 -7.26 0.00 16.48
N TYR A 148 -7.72 -1.12 17.03
CA TYR A 148 -8.41 -2.17 16.30
C TYR A 148 -9.68 -2.54 17.06
N GLN A 149 -10.82 -2.50 16.38
CA GLN A 149 -12.11 -2.84 16.97
C GLN A 149 -12.76 -3.95 16.16
N LEU A 150 -13.04 -5.09 16.80
CA LEU A 150 -13.91 -6.12 16.23
C LEU A 150 -15.35 -5.62 16.35
N LEU A 151 -16.00 -5.41 15.21
CA LEU A 151 -17.38 -4.92 15.13
C LEU A 151 -18.37 -6.08 15.05
N GLU A 152 -18.01 -7.13 14.30
CA GLU A 152 -18.86 -8.31 14.07
C GLU A 152 -17.99 -9.58 13.94
N GLY A 153 -18.52 -10.72 14.37
CA GLY A 153 -17.87 -12.04 14.30
C GLY A 153 -17.14 -12.44 15.59
N ASP A 154 -16.54 -13.63 15.58
CA ASP A 154 -15.85 -14.18 16.76
C ASP A 154 -14.49 -13.52 17.01
N ALA A 155 -14.07 -13.54 18.27
CA ALA A 155 -12.76 -13.08 18.73
C ALA A 155 -11.62 -13.51 17.79
N LEU A 156 -10.70 -12.57 17.50
CA LEU A 156 -9.64 -12.74 16.52
C LEU A 156 -8.28 -12.43 17.14
N THR A 157 -7.26 -13.18 16.74
CA THR A 157 -5.86 -12.79 16.99
C THR A 157 -5.30 -12.08 15.77
N ILE A 158 -4.68 -10.92 15.99
CA ILE A 158 -3.93 -10.17 14.98
C ILE A 158 -2.50 -9.91 15.47
N TYR A 159 -1.64 -9.44 14.56
CA TYR A 159 -0.32 -8.89 14.90
C TYR A 159 -0.25 -7.39 14.63
N HIS A 160 0.09 -6.60 15.65
CA HIS A 160 0.44 -5.18 15.54
C HIS A 160 1.95 -5.02 15.70
N HIS A 161 2.68 -4.59 14.67
CA HIS A 161 4.15 -4.45 14.69
C HIS A 161 4.85 -5.70 15.28
N LYS A 162 4.44 -6.89 14.82
CA LYS A 162 4.91 -8.22 15.29
C LYS A 162 4.52 -8.60 16.73
N LYS A 163 3.75 -7.78 17.45
CA LYS A 163 3.17 -8.12 18.74
C LYS A 163 1.78 -8.71 18.56
N LYS A 164 1.56 -9.89 19.15
CA LYS A 164 0.27 -10.58 19.14
C LYS A 164 -0.74 -9.78 19.96
N MET A 165 -1.94 -9.58 19.43
CA MET A 165 -3.06 -8.90 20.08
C MET A 165 -4.33 -9.71 19.85
N ARG A 166 -5.16 -9.84 20.89
CA ARG A 166 -6.49 -10.46 20.78
C ARG A 166 -7.54 -9.37 20.75
N LEU A 167 -8.40 -9.42 19.73
CA LEU A 167 -9.61 -8.61 19.63
C LEU A 167 -10.75 -9.47 20.20
N PRO A 168 -11.32 -9.09 21.36
CA PRO A 168 -12.41 -9.85 21.98
C PRO A 168 -13.71 -9.71 21.17
#